data_AF-A0A349WYI5-F1
#
_entry.id   AF-A0A349WYI5-F1
#
_cell.length_a   1.000
_cell.length_b   1.000
_cell.length_c   1.000
_cell.angle_alpha   90.00
_cell.angle_beta   90.00
_cell.angle_gamma   90.00
#
_symmetry.space_group_name_H-M   'P 1'
#
loop_
_entity.id
_entity.type
_entity.pdbx_description
1 polymer ?
#
loop_
_entity_poly.entity_id
_entity_poly.type
_entity_poly.pdbx_seq_one_letter_code
_entity_poly.pdbx_strand_id
1 'polypeptide(L)'
;MLTNLFLSNHFSCLMTQSTSASSDISVDGEETQICSSCQSKISKKASICPQCRTKIKGGSNITGCLVFLGMILFLVVAFAGCNSSSTGSSDSSSSSYSTTDDNSTMSYVQANNFVKLALKSPSTADFPFFGEGVKISTGTYKVDSYVDSQNGFGAMIRSNYSITLQYTGGDPAAQRNWKVLKFTMDGKDLLNQ
;
A
#
# COMPACT_ATOMS: atom_id res chain seq x y z
N MET A 1 74.43 36.58 -18.29
CA MET A 1 73.29 35.66 -18.12
C MET A 1 73.11 34.94 -19.44
N LEU A 2 73.70 33.75 -19.55
CA LEU A 2 73.78 32.97 -20.78
C LEU A 2 72.59 32.02 -20.86
N THR A 3 71.86 32.13 -21.96
CA THR A 3 70.76 31.27 -22.38
C THR A 3 71.27 29.88 -22.75
N ASN A 4 70.71 28.83 -22.13
CA ASN A 4 70.87 27.45 -22.57
C ASN A 4 69.57 26.94 -23.20
N LEU A 5 69.62 26.74 -24.52
CA LEU A 5 68.87 25.70 -25.25
C LEU A 5 69.39 24.31 -24.83
N PHE A 6 68.56 23.28 -25.00
CA PHE A 6 68.83 21.90 -25.48
C PHE A 6 67.67 21.00 -24.98
N LEU A 7 66.68 20.72 -25.85
CA LEU A 7 66.55 19.52 -26.70
C LEU A 7 66.41 18.20 -25.92
N SER A 8 65.26 17.53 -26.11
CA SER A 8 65.14 16.12 -26.55
C SER A 8 63.64 15.76 -26.60
N ASN A 9 63.08 15.50 -27.79
CA ASN A 9 63.03 14.18 -28.48
C ASN A 9 62.16 13.17 -27.70
N HIS A 10 61.17 12.48 -28.27
CA HIS A 10 61.20 11.78 -29.55
C HIS A 10 59.78 11.22 -29.87
N PHE A 11 59.40 11.21 -31.15
CA PHE A 11 58.72 10.14 -31.92
C PHE A 11 57.46 9.45 -31.32
N SER A 12 56.42 9.08 -32.05
CA SER A 12 56.09 9.05 -33.47
C SER A 12 54.68 8.48 -33.58
N CYS A 13 54.16 8.52 -34.81
CA CYS A 13 53.31 7.50 -35.42
C CYS A 13 51.85 7.87 -35.66
N LEU A 14 51.61 8.18 -36.94
CA LEU A 14 50.44 7.88 -37.76
C LEU A 14 49.30 7.09 -37.09
N MET A 15 48.09 7.64 -37.19
CA MET A 15 46.94 6.91 -37.74
C MET A 15 46.10 7.89 -38.57
N THR A 16 46.16 7.85 -39.89
CA THR A 16 45.32 7.06 -40.82
C THR A 16 43.98 7.73 -41.12
N GLN A 17 43.76 7.93 -42.42
CA GLN A 17 42.61 8.57 -43.06
C GLN A 17 41.31 7.78 -42.87
N SER A 18 40.22 8.53 -42.99
CA SER A 18 38.84 8.14 -43.32
C SER A 18 38.65 6.78 -43.98
N THR A 19 37.76 5.96 -43.42
CA THR A 19 36.88 5.08 -44.21
C THR A 19 35.47 5.11 -43.61
N SER A 20 34.53 5.49 -44.46
CA SER A 20 33.10 5.26 -44.33
C SER A 20 32.81 3.76 -44.26
N ALA A 21 32.17 3.32 -43.19
CA ALA A 21 31.46 2.05 -43.16
C ALA A 21 30.17 2.25 -42.38
N SER A 22 29.13 2.52 -43.14
CA SER A 22 27.73 2.42 -42.74
C SER A 22 27.48 1.00 -42.25
N SER A 23 27.11 0.84 -40.99
CA SER A 23 26.33 -0.30 -40.52
C SER A 23 25.07 0.25 -39.90
N ASP A 24 24.09 0.53 -40.77
CA ASP A 24 22.69 0.44 -40.41
C ASP A 24 22.45 -0.95 -39.80
N ILE A 25 21.96 -0.99 -38.57
CA ILE A 25 20.88 -1.85 -38.06
C ILE A 25 20.60 -1.35 -36.64
N SER A 26 19.67 -0.40 -36.56
CA SER A 26 18.83 -0.21 -35.38
C SER A 26 17.41 -0.01 -35.89
N VAL A 27 16.79 -1.13 -36.28
CA VAL A 27 15.33 -1.22 -36.33
C VAL A 27 14.87 -1.40 -34.89
N ASP A 28 15.02 -0.34 -34.11
CA ASP A 28 14.24 -0.14 -32.91
C ASP A 28 13.38 1.07 -33.24
N GLY A 29 12.09 0.82 -33.49
CA GLY A 29 11.10 1.88 -33.59
C GLY A 29 11.06 2.63 -32.27
N GLU A 30 11.94 3.62 -32.10
CA GLU A 30 12.00 4.41 -30.89
C GLU A 30 10.79 5.33 -30.91
N GLU A 31 9.74 4.87 -30.25
CA GLU A 31 8.54 5.64 -30.10
C GLU A 31 8.87 6.94 -29.36
N THR A 32 8.66 8.07 -30.04
CA THR A 32 8.90 9.40 -29.48
C THR A 32 7.59 10.06 -29.04
N GLN A 33 7.68 10.94 -28.04
CA GLN A 33 6.58 11.76 -27.54
C GLN A 33 7.02 13.22 -27.47
N ILE A 34 6.03 14.12 -27.59
CA ILE A 34 6.23 15.56 -27.46
C ILE A 34 6.04 15.93 -25.99
N CYS A 35 6.99 16.66 -25.39
CA CYS A 35 6.79 17.20 -24.06
C CYS A 35 5.68 18.26 -24.09
N SER A 36 4.64 18.11 -23.27
CA SER A 36 3.52 19.05 -23.22
C SER A 36 3.88 20.45 -22.72
N SER A 37 5.00 20.60 -22.02
CA SER A 37 5.44 21.88 -21.46
C SER A 37 6.29 22.71 -22.44
N CYS A 38 7.22 22.08 -23.16
CA CYS A 38 8.18 22.78 -24.03
C CYS A 38 8.16 22.32 -25.50
N GLN A 39 7.27 21.41 -25.85
CA GLN A 39 7.06 20.87 -27.20
C GLN A 39 8.28 20.19 -27.84
N SER A 40 9.35 19.94 -27.07
CA SER A 40 10.51 19.18 -27.56
C SER A 40 10.19 17.70 -27.76
N LYS A 41 10.78 17.10 -28.80
CA LYS A 41 10.63 15.69 -29.16
C LYS A 41 11.59 14.84 -28.31
N ILE A 42 11.04 13.92 -27.52
CA ILE A 42 11.79 13.12 -26.53
C ILE A 42 11.33 11.66 -26.61
N SER A 43 12.16 10.71 -26.18
CA SER A 43 11.81 9.30 -26.11
C SER A 43 10.62 9.02 -25.18
N LYS A 44 9.72 8.08 -25.55
CA LYS A 44 8.60 7.64 -24.70
C LYS A 44 9.02 7.07 -23.34
N LYS A 45 10.27 6.61 -23.22
CA LYS A 45 10.86 6.06 -21.99
C LYS A 45 11.35 7.12 -21.00
N ALA A 46 11.42 8.39 -21.41
CA ALA A 46 11.92 9.44 -20.53
C ALA A 46 10.84 9.87 -19.51
N SER A 47 11.11 9.65 -18.23
CA SER A 47 10.23 10.07 -17.11
C SER A 47 10.34 11.56 -16.79
N ILE A 48 11.44 12.22 -17.20
CA ILE A 48 11.72 13.64 -16.95
C ILE A 48 12.25 14.26 -18.25
N CYS A 49 11.70 15.42 -18.64
CA CYS A 49 12.12 16.14 -19.83
C CYS A 49 13.51 16.81 -19.64
N PRO A 50 14.50 16.61 -20.54
CA PRO A 50 15.83 17.23 -20.39
C PRO A 50 15.85 18.74 -20.65
N GLN A 51 14.92 19.26 -21.46
CA GLN A 51 14.89 20.69 -21.84
C GLN A 51 14.24 21.59 -20.78
N CYS A 52 13.12 21.17 -20.17
CA CYS A 52 12.38 21.98 -19.19
C CYS A 52 12.23 21.33 -17.81
N ARG A 53 12.77 20.12 -17.60
CA ARG A 53 12.70 19.35 -16.34
C ARG A 53 11.31 19.03 -15.79
N THR A 54 10.24 19.22 -16.56
CA THR A 54 8.91 18.75 -16.14
C THR A 54 8.82 17.23 -16.20
N LYS A 55 8.16 16.63 -15.20
CA LYS A 55 7.90 15.18 -15.13
C LYS A 55 6.90 14.77 -16.22
N ILE A 56 7.25 13.78 -17.02
CA ILE A 56 6.39 13.21 -18.06
C ILE A 56 5.65 12.01 -17.47
N LYS A 57 4.33 11.90 -17.68
CA LYS A 57 3.53 10.74 -17.26
C LYS A 57 3.61 9.69 -18.38
N GLY A 58 4.46 8.68 -18.21
CA GLY A 58 4.56 7.55 -19.14
C GLY A 58 3.22 6.82 -19.26
N GLY A 59 2.82 6.50 -20.49
CA GLY A 59 1.52 5.91 -20.81
C GLY A 59 1.24 4.62 -20.05
N SER A 60 0.12 4.57 -19.33
CA SER A 60 -0.38 3.32 -18.76
C SER A 60 -0.93 2.45 -19.89
N ASN A 61 -0.59 1.17 -19.87
CA ASN A 61 -1.13 0.19 -20.80
C ASN A 61 -2.60 -0.07 -20.43
N ILE A 62 -3.55 0.52 -21.16
CA ILE A 62 -5.01 0.34 -20.98
C ILE A 62 -5.47 -1.00 -21.60
N THR A 63 -4.67 -2.07 -21.48
CA THR A 63 -5.04 -3.41 -21.98
C THR A 63 -5.77 -4.27 -20.93
N GLY A 64 -5.85 -3.81 -19.68
CA GLY A 64 -6.51 -4.55 -18.59
C GLY A 64 -8.03 -4.37 -18.50
N CYS A 65 -8.61 -3.36 -19.17
CA CYS A 65 -10.02 -3.00 -18.96
C CYS A 65 -11.01 -3.93 -19.68
N LEU A 66 -10.64 -4.46 -20.85
CA LEU A 66 -11.50 -5.36 -21.64
C LEU A 66 -11.53 -6.79 -21.09
N VAL A 67 -10.43 -7.27 -20.50
CA VAL A 67 -10.38 -8.60 -19.85
C VAL A 67 -11.25 -8.61 -18.59
N PHE A 68 -11.28 -7.51 -17.83
CA PHE A 68 -12.11 -7.37 -16.64
C PHE A 68 -13.61 -7.38 -16.94
N LEU A 69 -14.05 -6.69 -18.01
CA LEU A 69 -15.46 -6.67 -18.41
C LEU A 69 -15.93 -8.05 -18.94
N GLY A 70 -15.07 -8.77 -19.66
CA GLY A 70 -15.35 -10.13 -20.10
C GLY A 70 -15.44 -11.13 -18.94
N MET A 71 -14.57 -11.03 -17.94
CA MET A 71 -14.60 -11.86 -16.73
C MET A 71 -15.85 -11.62 -15.88
N ILE A 72 -16.27 -10.35 -15.73
CA ILE A 72 -17.51 -10.02 -15.00
C ILE A 72 -18.73 -10.60 -15.72
N LEU A 73 -18.79 -10.51 -17.05
CA LEU A 73 -19.91 -11.05 -17.83
C LEU A 73 -19.96 -12.58 -17.77
N PHE A 74 -18.79 -13.26 -17.83
CA PHE A 74 -18.71 -14.71 -17.72
C PHE A 74 -19.14 -15.22 -16.34
N LEU A 75 -18.78 -14.51 -15.26
CA LEU A 75 -19.25 -14.81 -13.91
C LEU A 75 -20.76 -14.61 -13.77
N VAL A 76 -21.33 -13.54 -14.32
CA VAL A 76 -22.79 -13.32 -14.26
C VAL A 76 -23.56 -14.41 -15.02
N VAL A 77 -23.07 -14.87 -16.17
CA VAL A 77 -23.74 -15.93 -16.96
C VAL A 77 -23.56 -17.31 -16.31
N ALA A 78 -22.42 -17.59 -15.68
CA ALA A 78 -22.20 -18.86 -14.95
C ALA A 78 -23.06 -18.98 -13.69
N PHE A 79 -23.38 -17.87 -13.01
CA PHE A 79 -24.22 -17.85 -11.81
C PHE A 79 -25.73 -17.61 -12.08
N ALA A 80 -26.12 -17.18 -13.28
CA ALA A 80 -27.53 -17.00 -13.66
C ALA A 80 -28.31 -18.31 -13.95
N GLY A 81 -27.69 -19.46 -13.69
CA GLY A 81 -28.25 -20.81 -13.94
C GLY A 81 -28.96 -21.49 -12.76
N CYS A 82 -29.29 -20.79 -11.68
CA CYS A 82 -30.15 -21.33 -10.62
C CYS A 82 -31.26 -20.33 -10.25
N ASN A 83 -32.41 -20.45 -10.93
CA ASN A 83 -33.69 -20.05 -10.36
C ASN A 83 -34.25 -21.26 -9.60
N SER A 84 -33.87 -21.36 -8.34
CA SER A 84 -34.60 -22.10 -7.32
C SER A 84 -34.75 -21.19 -6.11
N SER A 85 -36.00 -21.02 -5.73
CA SER A 85 -36.53 -20.20 -4.66
C SER A 85 -35.80 -20.37 -3.32
N SER A 86 -35.74 -19.28 -2.56
CA SER A 86 -35.55 -19.21 -1.10
C SER A 86 -34.29 -19.91 -0.54
N THR A 87 -33.27 -19.10 -0.24
CA THR A 87 -32.92 -18.60 1.11
C THR A 87 -31.45 -18.22 1.01
N GLY A 88 -31.14 -16.94 1.11
CA GLY A 88 -29.77 -16.44 1.02
C GLY A 88 -28.94 -16.98 2.18
N SER A 89 -28.20 -18.05 1.93
CA SER A 89 -27.08 -18.49 2.76
C SER A 89 -25.98 -17.46 2.56
N SER A 90 -25.96 -16.45 3.43
CA SER A 90 -24.72 -15.76 3.74
C SER A 90 -23.77 -16.82 4.28
N ASP A 91 -22.73 -17.17 3.50
CA ASP A 91 -21.58 -17.94 3.97
C ASP A 91 -20.88 -17.12 5.05
N SER A 92 -21.48 -17.19 6.23
CA SER A 92 -20.95 -16.76 7.50
C SER A 92 -20.21 -17.98 7.98
N SER A 93 -18.88 -17.91 7.96
CA SER A 93 -18.02 -18.89 8.61
C SER A 93 -18.58 -19.18 9.99
N SER A 94 -19.24 -20.32 10.14
CA SER A 94 -19.90 -20.73 11.37
C SER A 94 -18.82 -21.21 12.34
N SER A 95 -18.16 -20.26 12.99
CA SER A 95 -17.66 -20.52 14.34
C SER A 95 -18.90 -20.69 15.21
N SER A 96 -19.05 -21.89 15.76
CA SER A 96 -20.11 -22.27 16.68
C SER A 96 -20.15 -21.30 17.87
N TYR A 97 -20.96 -20.26 17.76
CA TYR A 97 -21.22 -19.33 18.83
C TYR A 97 -22.12 -20.03 19.83
N SER A 98 -21.56 -20.31 21.00
CA SER A 98 -22.34 -20.78 22.14
C SER A 98 -23.26 -19.64 22.54
N THR A 99 -24.56 -19.90 22.63
CA THR A 99 -25.62 -18.94 22.97
C THR A 99 -25.48 -18.45 24.42
N THR A 100 -24.49 -17.61 24.62
CA THR A 100 -24.30 -16.73 25.77
C THR A 100 -23.89 -15.39 25.20
N ASP A 101 -24.43 -14.29 25.71
CA ASP A 101 -24.18 -12.92 25.28
C ASP A 101 -22.70 -12.53 25.43
N ASP A 102 -21.83 -13.09 24.59
CA ASP A 102 -20.41 -13.09 24.86
C ASP A 102 -19.71 -11.88 24.28
N ASN A 103 -20.18 -11.15 23.27
CA ASN A 103 -19.56 -9.91 22.73
C ASN A 103 -18.01 -9.93 22.56
N SER A 104 -17.35 -11.08 22.62
CA SER A 104 -15.89 -11.20 22.70
C SER A 104 -15.27 -10.82 21.35
N THR A 105 -15.86 -11.34 20.27
CA THR A 105 -15.51 -10.98 18.89
C THR A 105 -15.76 -9.50 18.64
N MET A 106 -16.90 -8.97 19.08
CA MET A 106 -17.20 -7.56 18.88
C MET A 106 -16.26 -6.66 19.69
N SER A 107 -15.85 -7.07 20.88
CA SER A 107 -14.87 -6.34 21.68
C SER A 107 -13.53 -6.20 20.96
N TYR A 108 -13.11 -7.21 20.18
CA TYR A 108 -11.92 -7.14 19.33
C TYR A 108 -12.07 -6.10 18.22
N VAL A 109 -13.20 -6.13 17.50
CA VAL A 109 -13.49 -5.14 16.44
C VAL A 109 -13.48 -3.72 17.00
N GLN A 110 -14.13 -3.50 18.15
CA GLN A 110 -14.19 -2.18 18.76
C GLN A 110 -12.84 -1.74 19.31
N ALA A 111 -12.06 -2.65 19.89
CA ALA A 111 -10.68 -2.39 20.28
C ALA A 111 -9.86 -1.87 19.09
N ASN A 112 -9.95 -2.53 17.93
CA ASN A 112 -9.24 -2.10 16.72
C ASN A 112 -9.68 -0.72 16.27
N ASN A 113 -10.97 -0.39 16.36
CA ASN A 113 -11.49 0.95 16.05
C ASN A 113 -10.88 2.02 16.98
N PHE A 114 -10.84 1.79 18.30
CA PHE A 114 -10.22 2.74 19.23
C PHE A 114 -8.72 2.87 19.01
N VAL A 115 -8.03 1.75 18.79
CA VAL A 115 -6.59 1.74 18.50
C VAL A 115 -6.28 2.53 17.24
N LYS A 116 -7.06 2.31 16.17
CA LYS A 116 -6.92 3.01 14.89
C LYS A 116 -7.00 4.53 15.03
N LEU A 117 -7.88 5.03 15.91
CA LEU A 117 -8.03 6.46 16.17
C LEU A 117 -6.83 7.07 16.91
N ALA A 118 -6.07 6.28 17.66
CA ALA A 118 -4.88 6.75 18.38
C ALA A 118 -3.59 6.72 17.54
N LEU A 119 -3.62 6.14 16.35
CA LEU A 119 -2.45 6.05 15.47
C LEU A 119 -2.16 7.38 14.76
N LYS A 120 -0.88 7.64 14.48
CA LYS A 120 -0.46 8.81 13.69
C LYS A 120 -0.97 8.78 12.25
N SER A 121 -1.14 7.58 11.68
CA SER A 121 -1.64 7.37 10.32
C SER A 121 -2.73 6.29 10.31
N PRO A 122 -3.97 6.63 10.73
CA PRO A 122 -5.06 5.67 10.92
C PRO A 122 -5.40 4.85 9.67
N SER A 123 -5.24 5.42 8.48
CA SER A 123 -5.53 4.76 7.21
C SER A 123 -4.53 3.67 6.84
N THR A 124 -3.37 3.62 7.50
CA THR A 124 -2.32 2.63 7.25
C THR A 124 -2.32 1.49 8.28
N ALA A 125 -3.27 1.51 9.21
CA ALA A 125 -3.38 0.53 10.27
C ALA A 125 -3.78 -0.85 9.70
N ASP A 126 -2.94 -1.84 9.94
CA ASP A 126 -3.14 -3.23 9.57
C ASP A 126 -3.18 -4.08 10.84
N PHE A 127 -4.29 -4.80 11.02
CA PHE A 127 -4.59 -5.59 12.21
C PHE A 127 -4.66 -7.07 11.84
N PRO A 128 -4.35 -7.98 12.78
CA PRO A 128 -4.60 -9.40 12.60
C PRO A 128 -6.05 -9.67 12.18
N PHE A 129 -6.23 -10.54 11.18
CA PHE A 129 -7.56 -10.90 10.72
C PHE A 129 -8.37 -11.64 11.80
N PHE A 130 -7.69 -12.46 12.60
CA PHE A 130 -8.28 -13.21 13.70
C PHE A 130 -7.80 -12.64 15.03
N GLY A 131 -8.77 -12.32 15.88
CA GLY A 131 -8.54 -11.90 17.25
C GLY A 131 -9.85 -11.88 18.02
N GLU A 132 -9.75 -12.01 19.33
CA GLU A 132 -10.90 -12.06 20.23
C GLU A 132 -10.53 -11.35 21.54
N GLY A 133 -11.51 -10.69 22.16
CA GLY A 133 -11.34 -10.15 23.50
C GLY A 133 -11.63 -11.18 24.58
N VAL A 134 -10.75 -11.24 25.57
CA VAL A 134 -10.92 -12.07 26.76
C VAL A 134 -11.82 -11.34 27.74
N LYS A 135 -12.97 -11.95 28.08
CA LYS A 135 -13.86 -11.42 29.11
C LYS A 135 -13.21 -11.55 30.49
N ILE A 136 -12.98 -10.42 31.17
CA ILE A 136 -12.37 -10.39 32.51
C ILE A 136 -13.45 -10.30 33.59
N SER A 137 -14.52 -9.57 33.33
CA SER A 137 -15.63 -9.39 34.26
C SER A 137 -16.93 -9.11 33.50
N THR A 138 -18.02 -8.84 34.23
CA THR A 138 -19.35 -8.60 33.64
C THR A 138 -19.34 -7.41 32.68
N GLY A 139 -19.41 -7.72 31.38
CA GLY A 139 -19.36 -6.73 30.30
C GLY A 139 -17.97 -6.09 30.10
N THR A 140 -16.93 -6.57 30.77
CA THR A 140 -15.57 -6.06 30.63
C THR A 140 -14.71 -7.03 29.84
N TYR A 141 -14.06 -6.51 28.81
CA TYR A 141 -13.25 -7.29 27.87
C TYR A 141 -11.86 -6.70 27.76
N LYS A 142 -10.85 -7.55 27.71
CA LYS A 142 -9.46 -7.16 27.44
C LYS A 142 -9.02 -7.74 26.12
N VAL A 143 -8.44 -6.89 25.30
CA VAL A 143 -7.88 -7.26 24.01
C VAL A 143 -6.40 -6.95 24.05
N ASP A 144 -5.58 -7.99 23.85
CA ASP A 144 -4.14 -7.88 23.67
C ASP A 144 -3.82 -8.31 22.23
N SER A 145 -3.22 -7.41 21.44
CA SER A 145 -2.86 -7.70 20.06
C SER A 145 -1.78 -6.74 19.56
N TYR A 146 -1.53 -6.74 18.25
CA TYR A 146 -0.61 -5.82 17.60
C TYR A 146 -1.26 -5.13 16.41
N VAL A 147 -0.68 -4.00 16.02
CA VAL A 147 -1.06 -3.25 14.82
C VAL A 147 0.20 -2.82 14.09
N ASP A 148 0.21 -3.04 12.78
CA ASP A 148 1.25 -2.52 11.90
C ASP A 148 0.75 -1.20 11.30
N SER A 149 1.50 -0.11 11.47
CA SER A 149 1.08 1.20 10.94
C SER A 149 2.26 2.11 10.64
N GLN A 150 2.04 3.14 9.81
CA GLN A 150 3.09 4.12 9.51
C GLN A 150 3.28 5.10 10.66
N ASN A 151 4.55 5.31 11.04
CA ASN A 151 4.94 6.38 11.94
C ASN A 151 5.04 7.74 11.18
N GLY A 152 5.45 8.80 11.89
CA GLY A 152 5.59 10.14 11.29
C GLY A 152 6.68 10.27 10.21
N PHE A 153 7.53 9.26 10.04
CA PHE A 153 8.57 9.18 9.00
C PHE A 153 8.17 8.27 7.83
N GLY A 154 6.94 7.74 7.82
CA GLY A 154 6.43 6.86 6.76
C GLY A 154 6.91 5.42 6.84
N ALA A 155 7.62 5.02 7.90
CA ALA A 155 8.05 3.64 8.10
C ALA A 155 6.93 2.81 8.74
N MET A 156 6.71 1.60 8.23
CA MET A 156 5.80 0.61 8.83
C MET A 156 6.42 0.05 10.11
N ILE A 157 5.76 0.26 11.25
CA ILE A 157 6.19 -0.25 12.55
C ILE A 157 5.06 -1.05 13.19
N ARG A 158 5.43 -2.18 13.80
CA ARG A 158 4.56 -2.98 14.66
C ARG A 158 4.53 -2.42 16.06
N SER A 159 3.35 -2.06 16.55
CA SER A 159 3.10 -1.67 17.93
C SER A 159 2.20 -2.68 18.61
N ASN A 160 2.54 -3.07 19.83
CA ASN A 160 1.69 -3.94 20.64
C ASN A 160 0.74 -3.08 21.46
N TYR A 161 -0.51 -3.51 21.57
CA TYR A 161 -1.51 -2.79 22.34
C TYR A 161 -2.26 -3.73 23.28
N SER A 162 -2.69 -3.14 24.39
CA SER A 162 -3.57 -3.75 25.37
C SER A 162 -4.67 -2.76 25.70
N ILE A 163 -5.91 -3.12 25.43
CA ILE A 163 -7.07 -2.27 25.68
C ILE A 163 -8.14 -3.02 26.46
N THR A 164 -8.64 -2.39 27.51
CA THR A 164 -9.75 -2.88 28.32
C THR A 164 -10.98 -2.05 28.03
N LEU A 165 -12.03 -2.71 27.55
CA LEU A 165 -13.30 -2.11 27.17
C LEU A 165 -14.41 -2.57 28.12
N GLN A 166 -15.30 -1.66 28.47
CA GLN A 166 -16.55 -1.94 29.15
C GLN A 166 -17.71 -1.75 28.19
N TYR A 167 -18.50 -2.80 28.02
CA TYR A 167 -19.78 -2.73 27.32
C TYR A 167 -20.85 -2.14 28.23
N THR A 168 -21.53 -1.09 27.75
CA THR A 168 -22.57 -0.36 28.50
C THR A 168 -23.99 -0.82 28.17
N GLY A 169 -24.16 -1.81 27.29
CA GLY A 169 -25.46 -2.27 26.79
C GLY A 169 -25.90 -1.55 25.50
N GLY A 170 -26.89 -2.13 24.81
CA GLY A 170 -27.41 -1.62 23.54
C GLY A 170 -27.05 -2.50 22.34
N ASP A 171 -26.69 -1.86 21.22
CA ASP A 171 -26.13 -2.51 20.04
C ASP A 171 -24.61 -2.66 20.19
N PRO A 172 -24.04 -3.87 20.18
CA PRO A 172 -22.60 -4.09 20.35
C PRO A 172 -21.80 -3.58 19.14
N ALA A 173 -22.41 -3.36 17.96
CA ALA A 173 -21.72 -2.78 16.80
C ALA A 173 -21.50 -1.26 16.95
N ALA A 174 -22.26 -0.59 17.81
CA ALA A 174 -22.15 0.85 18.00
C ALA A 174 -21.01 1.21 18.95
N GLN A 175 -19.97 1.88 18.46
CA GLN A 175 -18.78 2.28 19.24
C GLN A 175 -19.14 3.06 20.53
N ARG A 176 -20.23 3.84 20.53
CA ARG A 176 -20.72 4.61 21.70
C ARG A 176 -21.14 3.75 22.90
N ASN A 177 -21.45 2.47 22.67
CA ASN A 177 -21.84 1.52 23.72
C ASN A 177 -20.64 0.83 24.36
N TRP A 178 -19.43 1.30 24.05
CA TRP A 178 -18.17 0.80 24.57
C TRP A 178 -17.39 1.94 25.22
N LYS A 179 -17.01 1.75 26.47
CA LYS A 179 -16.18 2.67 27.24
C LYS A 179 -14.78 2.09 27.38
N VAL A 180 -13.77 2.86 27.02
CA VAL A 180 -12.37 2.48 27.25
C VAL A 180 -12.05 2.71 28.73
N LEU A 181 -11.66 1.64 29.44
CA LEU A 181 -11.24 1.70 30.84
C LEU A 181 -9.72 1.86 30.98
N LYS A 182 -8.97 1.15 30.15
CA LYS A 182 -7.51 1.19 30.10
C LYS A 182 -7.05 1.05 28.67
N PHE A 183 -6.07 1.84 28.26
CA PHE A 183 -5.49 1.74 26.94
C PHE A 183 -3.99 1.93 27.00
N THR A 184 -3.24 0.88 26.66
CA THR A 184 -1.79 0.87 26.66
C THR A 184 -1.27 0.53 25.26
N MET A 185 -0.31 1.32 24.76
CA MET A 185 0.40 1.12 23.50
C MET A 185 1.91 1.08 23.78
N ASP A 186 2.59 0.00 23.38
CA ASP A 186 4.02 -0.22 23.62
C ASP A 186 4.45 0.04 25.07
N GLY A 187 3.59 -0.36 26.02
CA GLY A 187 3.81 -0.19 27.46
C GLY A 187 3.47 1.19 28.04
N LYS A 188 3.02 2.16 27.22
CA LYS A 188 2.60 3.50 27.67
C LYS A 188 1.10 3.59 27.78
N ASP A 189 0.60 4.03 28.94
CA ASP A 189 -0.83 4.33 29.13
C ASP A 189 -1.18 5.60 28.34
N LEU A 190 -2.23 5.54 27.52
CA LEU A 190 -2.70 6.64 26.69
C LEU A 190 -3.82 7.47 27.35
N LEU A 191 -4.43 6.98 28.43
CA LEU A 191 -5.53 7.70 29.11
C LEU A 191 -5.04 8.65 30.19
N ASN A 192 -3.80 8.52 30.65
CA ASN A 192 -3.29 9.21 31.82
C ASN A 192 -1.95 9.95 31.54
N GLN A 193 -1.81 10.51 30.34
CA GLN A 193 -0.65 11.32 29.91
C GLN A 193 -0.84 12.81 30.17
#